data_AF-A0A847J3J6-F1
#
_entry.id   AF-A0A847J3J6-F1
#
_cell.length_a   1.000
_cell.length_b   1.000
_cell.length_c   1.000
_cell.angle_alpha   90.00
_cell.angle_beta   90.00
_cell.angle_gamma   90.00
#
_symmetry.space_group_name_H-M   'P 1'
#
loop_
_entity.id
_entity.type
_entity.pdbx_description
1 polymer ?
#
loop_
_entity_poly.entity_id
_entity_poly.type
_entity_poly.pdbx_seq_one_letter_code
_entity_poly.pdbx_strand_id
1 'polypeptide(L)'
;MIKSKIVKFLLSTSFTTALLVGVGGGTLTFAKEKGSMDYKETYGISHITRYDMLKIPGQQNSPQFKVPQFDASTIKDISSAKGYDEWGNLIDLDVWDSWPLQNADGTVANYHGYNIVFALAGDPKRGWDTHIYLFYQKIGDTSIDSWKNAGRVFKDSDKFIPNDPILKNQAEEWSGSATLTSNGKVRLFYTDRDSWSPDSGHYGKQTITTAQVNLSELASDTLKIDGVEDLKSIFDGGDGTIYQNVQQFIDEGANLSGDNHTLRDPHYVEDNGHKYLVFEANTGTEDGYQGDNSLYNKVYYGGSQVFF
;
A
#
# COMPACT_ATOMS: atom_id res chain seq x y z
N MET A 1 -38.02 -38.94 -31.54
CA MET A 1 -37.20 -39.48 -32.66
C MET A 1 -36.26 -38.37 -33.08
N ILE A 2 -34.93 -38.45 -33.23
CA ILE A 2 -33.93 -39.52 -33.17
C ILE A 2 -32.59 -38.82 -32.79
N LYS A 3 -31.88 -39.44 -31.84
CA LYS A 3 -30.44 -39.55 -31.53
C LYS A 3 -29.37 -38.66 -32.24
N SER A 4 -28.55 -38.03 -31.38
CA SER A 4 -27.07 -38.13 -31.24
C SER A 4 -26.22 -38.65 -32.41
N LYS A 5 -25.11 -37.95 -32.70
CA LYS A 5 -23.76 -38.55 -32.65
C LYS A 5 -22.63 -37.51 -32.61
N ILE A 6 -21.81 -37.63 -31.57
CA ILE A 6 -20.44 -37.14 -31.43
C ILE A 6 -19.54 -37.87 -32.45
N VAL A 7 -18.63 -37.15 -33.10
CA VAL A 7 -17.49 -37.75 -33.81
C VAL A 7 -16.19 -37.10 -33.30
N LYS A 8 -15.39 -37.91 -32.63
CA LYS A 8 -13.98 -37.64 -32.30
C LYS A 8 -13.15 -37.82 -33.58
N PHE A 9 -12.27 -36.89 -33.91
CA PHE A 9 -11.20 -37.13 -34.87
C PHE A 9 -9.88 -37.26 -34.11
N LEU A 10 -9.38 -38.48 -34.01
CA LEU A 10 -8.01 -38.82 -33.64
C LEU A 10 -7.17 -38.69 -34.91
N LEU A 11 -6.20 -37.78 -34.94
CA LEU A 11 -5.13 -37.82 -35.95
C LEU A 11 -3.86 -38.34 -35.27
N SER A 12 -3.61 -39.63 -35.45
CA SER A 12 -2.33 -40.26 -35.21
C SER A 12 -1.44 -40.04 -36.45
N THR A 13 -0.46 -39.15 -36.36
CA THR A 13 0.58 -39.00 -37.38
C THR A 13 1.90 -39.51 -36.82
N SER A 14 2.23 -40.75 -37.18
CA SER A 14 3.54 -41.36 -37.02
C SER A 14 4.57 -40.61 -37.88
N PHE A 15 5.55 -39.97 -37.23
CA PHE A 15 6.75 -39.44 -37.88
C PHE A 15 7.91 -40.44 -37.70
N THR A 16 8.35 -40.99 -38.82
CA THR A 16 9.60 -41.76 -39.02
C THR A 16 9.88 -41.56 -40.50
N THR A 17 11.03 -41.17 -41.04
CA THR A 17 12.44 -41.07 -40.65
C THR A 17 13.05 -40.07 -41.68
N ALA A 18 14.13 -39.35 -41.44
CA ALA A 18 15.46 -39.79 -41.86
C ALA A 18 16.52 -38.78 -41.40
N LEU A 19 17.44 -39.24 -40.55
CA LEU A 19 18.78 -38.64 -40.42
C LEU A 19 19.54 -38.95 -41.72
N LEU A 20 19.93 -37.91 -42.45
CA LEU A 20 20.99 -37.98 -43.46
C LEU A 20 22.18 -37.20 -42.94
N VAL A 21 23.13 -37.93 -42.36
CA VAL A 21 24.48 -37.45 -42.06
C VAL A 21 25.21 -37.34 -43.39
N GLY A 22 25.24 -36.13 -43.95
CA GLY A 22 26.03 -35.78 -45.12
C GLY A 22 27.40 -35.26 -44.69
N VAL A 23 28.42 -36.10 -44.87
CA VAL A 23 29.84 -35.75 -44.79
C VAL A 23 30.16 -34.74 -45.89
N GLY A 24 30.50 -33.51 -45.53
CA GLY A 24 30.90 -32.48 -46.50
C GLY A 24 31.22 -31.17 -45.81
N GLY A 25 32.51 -30.80 -45.80
CA GLY A 25 33.03 -29.61 -45.15
C GLY A 25 32.36 -28.33 -45.66
N GLY A 26 31.39 -27.84 -44.89
CA GLY A 26 30.95 -26.46 -44.87
C GLY A 26 30.90 -26.06 -43.42
N THR A 27 31.69 -25.06 -43.02
CA THR A 27 31.54 -24.43 -41.72
C THR A 27 30.11 -23.94 -41.58
N LEU A 28 29.29 -24.69 -40.83
CA LEU A 28 28.04 -24.19 -40.28
C LEU A 28 28.44 -23.04 -39.36
N THR A 29 28.36 -21.82 -39.87
CA THR A 29 28.39 -20.60 -39.08
C THR A 29 27.15 -20.66 -38.19
N PHE A 30 27.31 -21.26 -37.00
CA PHE A 30 26.36 -21.08 -35.93
C PHE A 30 26.21 -19.58 -35.74
N ALA A 31 25.00 -19.07 -35.91
CA ALA A 31 24.67 -17.73 -35.46
C ALA A 31 25.14 -17.65 -34.01
N LYS A 32 26.12 -16.78 -33.77
CA LYS A 32 26.66 -16.50 -32.44
C LYS A 32 25.45 -16.23 -31.54
N GLU A 33 25.22 -17.06 -30.53
CA GLU A 33 24.22 -16.79 -29.51
C GLU A 33 24.38 -15.32 -29.13
N LYS A 34 23.32 -14.51 -29.32
CA LYS A 34 23.22 -13.25 -28.57
C LYS A 34 23.44 -13.68 -27.12
N GLY A 35 24.51 -13.17 -26.50
CA GLY A 35 24.83 -13.53 -25.12
C GLY A 35 23.57 -13.44 -24.27
N SER A 36 23.39 -14.40 -23.37
CA SER A 36 22.15 -14.47 -22.60
C SER A 36 21.85 -13.11 -21.96
N MET A 37 20.60 -12.64 -22.10
CA MET A 37 20.14 -11.41 -21.45
C MET A 37 19.98 -11.63 -19.94
N ASP A 38 20.16 -12.86 -19.45
CA ASP A 38 20.07 -13.19 -18.04
C ASP A 38 21.18 -12.51 -17.23
N TYR A 39 20.79 -11.93 -16.11
CA TYR A 39 21.70 -11.35 -15.15
C TYR A 39 21.29 -11.68 -13.72
N LYS A 40 22.14 -11.32 -12.76
CA LYS A 40 21.86 -11.52 -11.34
C LYS A 40 22.34 -10.29 -10.59
N GLU A 41 21.41 -9.40 -10.26
CA GLU A 41 21.68 -8.20 -9.47
C GLU A 41 20.70 -8.11 -8.31
N THR A 42 21.22 -7.91 -7.11
CA THR A 42 20.44 -7.81 -5.87
C THR A 42 20.14 -6.37 -5.49
N TYR A 43 20.88 -5.41 -6.04
CA TYR A 43 20.82 -3.99 -5.68
C TYR A 43 21.08 -3.73 -4.19
N GLY A 44 21.72 -4.68 -3.49
CA GLY A 44 21.97 -4.58 -2.05
C GLY A 44 20.74 -4.73 -1.16
N ILE A 45 19.58 -5.12 -1.70
CA ILE A 45 18.31 -5.26 -0.97
C ILE A 45 17.76 -6.70 -1.02
N SER A 46 16.77 -6.96 -0.17
CA SER A 46 16.05 -8.25 -0.14
C SER A 46 14.91 -8.29 -1.18
N HIS A 47 14.52 -9.49 -1.60
CA HIS A 47 13.54 -9.69 -2.68
C HIS A 47 12.48 -10.72 -2.30
N ILE A 48 11.22 -10.46 -2.64
CA ILE A 48 10.15 -11.45 -2.61
C ILE A 48 10.29 -12.33 -3.88
N THR A 49 10.86 -13.52 -3.73
CA THR A 49 11.20 -14.36 -4.91
C THR A 49 10.02 -15.19 -5.41
N ARG A 50 9.96 -15.43 -6.72
CA ARG A 50 8.94 -16.31 -7.33
C ARG A 50 8.98 -17.73 -6.74
N TYR A 51 10.17 -18.26 -6.47
CA TYR A 51 10.36 -19.57 -5.86
C TYR A 51 9.72 -19.65 -4.46
N ASP A 52 9.88 -18.62 -3.64
CA ASP A 52 9.27 -18.59 -2.30
C ASP A 52 7.76 -18.39 -2.38
N MET A 53 7.29 -17.49 -3.25
CA MET A 53 5.85 -17.26 -3.44
C MET A 53 5.11 -18.52 -3.94
N LEU A 54 5.74 -19.35 -4.78
CA LEU A 54 5.15 -20.61 -5.25
C LEU A 54 4.97 -21.66 -4.14
N LYS A 55 5.62 -21.49 -2.97
CA LYS A 55 5.40 -22.38 -1.82
C LYS A 55 4.15 -22.00 -1.03
N ILE A 56 3.71 -20.74 -1.10
CA ILE A 56 2.59 -20.21 -0.30
C ILE A 56 1.30 -21.02 -0.52
N PRO A 57 0.84 -21.34 -1.74
CA PRO A 57 -0.38 -22.14 -1.92
C PRO A 57 -0.36 -23.49 -1.20
N GLY A 58 0.82 -24.11 -1.08
CA GLY A 58 1.00 -25.36 -0.32
C GLY A 58 1.05 -25.14 1.19
N GLN A 59 1.67 -24.06 1.65
CA GLN A 59 1.88 -23.76 3.08
C GLN A 59 0.68 -23.11 3.75
N GLN A 60 -0.07 -22.24 3.05
CA GLN A 60 -1.18 -21.43 3.59
C GLN A 60 -2.34 -22.27 4.15
N ASN A 61 -2.37 -23.57 3.88
CA ASN A 61 -3.37 -24.49 4.44
C ASN A 61 -3.11 -24.86 5.90
N SER A 62 -1.87 -24.68 6.39
CA SER A 62 -1.53 -24.87 7.79
C SER A 62 -2.31 -23.91 8.70
N PRO A 63 -2.87 -24.38 9.83
CA PRO A 63 -3.52 -23.51 10.81
C PRO A 63 -2.64 -22.36 11.30
N GLN A 64 -1.32 -22.51 11.27
CA GLN A 64 -0.36 -21.48 11.67
C GLN A 64 -0.48 -20.18 10.85
N PHE A 65 -0.91 -20.26 9.59
CA PHE A 65 -0.93 -19.12 8.66
C PHE A 65 -2.34 -18.67 8.28
N LYS A 66 -3.38 -19.27 8.88
CA LYS A 66 -4.77 -18.92 8.58
C LYS A 66 -5.28 -17.88 9.57
N VAL A 67 -5.83 -16.80 9.02
CA VAL A 67 -6.71 -15.92 9.80
C VAL A 67 -7.86 -16.78 10.36
N PRO A 68 -8.17 -16.71 11.66
CA PRO A 68 -9.21 -17.52 12.26
C PRO A 68 -10.58 -17.16 11.66
N GLN A 69 -11.51 -18.13 11.71
CA GLN A 69 -12.90 -17.84 11.40
C GLN A 69 -13.50 -17.00 12.54
N PHE A 70 -14.20 -15.93 12.18
CA PHE A 70 -14.91 -15.08 13.14
C PHE A 70 -16.39 -15.45 13.17
N ASP A 71 -17.01 -15.38 14.34
CA ASP A 71 -18.46 -15.54 14.48
C ASP A 71 -19.16 -14.26 14.01
N ALA A 72 -19.74 -14.31 12.80
CA ALA A 72 -20.42 -13.19 12.18
C ALA A 72 -21.55 -12.59 13.06
N SER A 73 -22.16 -13.39 13.94
CA SER A 73 -23.22 -12.90 14.84
C SER A 73 -22.71 -11.99 15.97
N THR A 74 -21.39 -11.99 16.21
CA THR A 74 -20.73 -11.16 17.22
C THR A 74 -20.20 -9.84 16.66
N ILE A 75 -20.15 -9.69 15.34
CA ILE A 75 -19.62 -8.50 14.68
C ILE A 75 -20.67 -7.39 14.73
N LYS A 76 -20.20 -6.18 15.08
CA LYS A 76 -20.99 -4.96 15.14
C LYS A 76 -20.23 -3.84 14.44
N ASP A 77 -20.98 -2.86 13.97
CA ASP A 77 -20.41 -1.60 13.52
C ASP A 77 -19.90 -0.78 14.72
N ILE A 78 -18.95 0.12 14.45
CA ILE A 78 -18.47 1.06 15.46
C ILE A 78 -19.56 2.11 15.69
N SER A 79 -20.22 2.10 16.85
CA SER A 79 -21.38 2.95 17.12
C SER A 79 -21.11 4.46 16.98
N SER A 80 -19.84 4.87 17.16
CA SER A 80 -19.40 6.27 17.05
C SER A 80 -18.92 6.66 15.64
N ALA A 81 -18.85 5.73 14.68
CA ALA A 81 -18.48 5.99 13.29
C ALA A 81 -19.65 6.66 12.53
N LYS A 82 -19.98 7.87 12.94
CA LYS A 82 -21.01 8.71 12.35
C LYS A 82 -20.36 9.94 11.72
N GLY A 83 -20.85 10.33 10.55
CA GLY A 83 -20.38 11.49 9.80
C GLY A 83 -21.53 12.17 9.06
N TYR A 84 -21.20 13.09 8.17
CA TYR A 84 -22.18 13.78 7.33
C TYR A 84 -21.84 13.59 5.86
N ASP A 85 -22.84 13.30 5.04
CA ASP A 85 -22.69 13.27 3.59
C ASP A 85 -22.55 14.68 3.00
N GLU A 86 -22.35 14.78 1.68
CA GLU A 86 -22.20 16.06 0.96
C GLU A 86 -23.45 16.97 1.02
N TRP A 87 -24.61 16.43 1.41
CA TRP A 87 -25.85 17.18 1.61
C TRP A 87 -26.09 17.52 3.09
N GLY A 88 -25.19 17.13 3.99
CA GLY A 88 -25.28 17.37 5.42
C GLY A 88 -26.21 16.40 6.17
N ASN A 89 -26.57 15.25 5.59
CA ASN A 89 -27.32 14.22 6.31
C ASN A 89 -26.37 13.39 7.18
N LEU A 90 -26.81 13.06 8.39
CA LEU A 90 -26.09 12.14 9.27
C LEU A 90 -26.08 10.73 8.66
N ILE A 91 -24.89 10.16 8.50
CA ILE A 91 -24.69 8.82 7.94
C ILE A 91 -23.80 7.96 8.85
N ASP A 92 -23.92 6.65 8.67
CA ASP A 92 -22.93 5.68 9.11
C ASP A 92 -21.74 5.70 8.15
N LEU A 93 -20.53 5.75 8.70
CA LEU A 93 -19.29 5.70 7.93
C LEU A 93 -18.79 4.26 7.87
N ASP A 94 -18.26 3.86 6.71
CA ASP A 94 -17.37 2.72 6.66
C ASP A 94 -16.02 3.13 7.29
N VAL A 95 -15.40 2.22 8.04
CA VAL A 95 -14.10 2.42 8.69
C VAL A 95 -13.21 1.23 8.34
N TRP A 96 -12.03 1.50 7.78
CA TRP A 96 -11.13 0.45 7.29
C TRP A 96 -9.72 0.56 7.91
N ASP A 97 -8.69 0.80 7.10
CA ASP A 97 -7.30 0.85 7.52
C ASP A 97 -7.15 1.73 8.76
N SER A 98 -6.56 1.16 9.81
CA SER A 98 -6.45 1.82 11.10
C SER A 98 -5.12 1.52 11.76
N TRP A 99 -4.62 2.49 12.52
CA TRP A 99 -3.35 2.40 13.22
C TRP A 99 -3.45 3.04 14.60
N PRO A 100 -2.92 2.38 15.65
CA PRO A 100 -2.88 2.98 16.97
C PRO A 100 -1.86 4.12 17.04
N LEU A 101 -2.04 5.01 18.01
CA LEU A 101 -0.94 5.85 18.48
C LEU A 101 0.08 4.94 19.18
N GLN A 102 1.34 4.99 18.73
CA GLN A 102 2.40 4.10 19.22
C GLN A 102 3.53 4.85 19.92
N ASN A 103 4.22 4.17 20.81
CA ASN A 103 5.53 4.60 21.28
C ASN A 103 6.57 4.35 20.16
N ALA A 104 7.78 4.90 20.31
CA ALA A 104 8.84 4.78 19.31
C ALA A 104 9.25 3.33 18.95
N ASP A 105 8.94 2.36 19.83
CA ASP A 105 9.23 0.93 19.68
C ASP A 105 8.07 0.12 19.06
N GLY A 106 6.97 0.78 18.69
CA GLY A 106 5.78 0.15 18.11
C GLY A 106 4.76 -0.37 19.12
N THR A 107 4.98 -0.26 20.43
CA THR A 107 3.96 -0.58 21.43
C THR A 107 2.84 0.47 21.45
N VAL A 108 1.61 0.11 21.82
CA VAL A 108 0.49 1.07 21.91
C VAL A 108 0.79 2.11 23.01
N ALA A 109 0.66 3.39 22.67
CA ALA A 109 0.94 4.49 23.57
C ALA A 109 -0.21 4.75 24.54
N ASN A 110 0.14 5.21 25.73
CA ASN A 110 -0.81 5.77 26.69
C ASN A 110 -0.86 7.29 26.53
N TYR A 111 -1.94 7.80 25.93
CA TYR A 111 -2.19 9.23 25.86
C TYR A 111 -3.15 9.64 26.97
N HIS A 112 -2.61 10.09 28.11
CA HIS A 112 -3.39 10.59 29.25
C HIS A 112 -4.52 9.63 29.72
N GLY A 113 -4.25 8.32 29.73
CA GLY A 113 -5.21 7.29 30.13
C GLY A 113 -6.09 6.76 28.99
N TYR A 114 -5.82 7.14 27.74
CA TYR A 114 -6.55 6.69 26.56
C TYR A 114 -5.68 5.87 25.61
N ASN A 115 -6.30 4.87 24.99
CA ASN A 115 -5.85 4.33 23.71
C ASN A 115 -6.41 5.23 22.61
N ILE A 116 -5.57 5.60 21.65
CA ILE A 116 -5.96 6.37 20.46
C ILE A 116 -5.71 5.50 19.23
N VAL A 117 -6.67 5.51 18.31
CA VAL A 117 -6.59 4.87 16.99
C VAL A 117 -6.99 5.90 15.94
N PHE A 118 -6.19 5.98 14.89
CA PHE A 118 -6.55 6.69 13.67
C PHE A 118 -7.10 5.67 12.68
N ALA A 119 -8.09 6.06 11.90
CA ALA A 119 -8.64 5.21 10.86
C ALA A 119 -9.07 6.00 9.64
N LEU A 120 -8.97 5.38 8.48
CA LEU A 120 -9.66 5.84 7.29
C LEU A 120 -11.16 5.59 7.46
N ALA A 121 -11.96 6.63 7.18
CA ALA A 121 -13.41 6.51 7.17
C ALA A 121 -14.07 7.44 6.14
N GLY A 122 -15.23 7.02 5.66
CA GLY A 122 -15.90 7.64 4.52
C GLY A 122 -17.35 7.25 4.33
N ASP A 123 -18.07 8.00 3.49
CA ASP A 123 -19.39 7.61 2.99
C ASP A 123 -19.28 6.31 2.18
N PRO A 124 -19.96 5.22 2.60
CA PRO A 124 -19.95 3.92 1.89
C PRO A 124 -20.38 4.01 0.42
N LYS A 125 -21.08 5.08 0.03
CA LYS A 125 -21.54 5.31 -1.35
C LYS A 125 -20.50 6.00 -2.24
N ARG A 126 -19.39 6.50 -1.67
CA ARG A 126 -18.40 7.34 -2.35
C ARG A 126 -17.00 6.79 -2.08
N GLY A 127 -16.49 5.95 -2.98
CA GLY A 127 -15.18 5.31 -2.82
C GLY A 127 -13.96 6.25 -2.83
N TRP A 128 -14.15 7.56 -3.04
CA TRP A 128 -13.12 8.59 -2.95
C TRP A 128 -13.28 9.46 -1.69
N ASP A 129 -14.30 9.22 -0.85
CA ASP A 129 -14.52 9.96 0.38
C ASP A 129 -13.63 9.38 1.49
N THR A 130 -12.33 9.62 1.40
CA THR A 130 -11.34 8.99 2.28
C THR A 130 -10.68 10.04 3.17
N HIS A 131 -11.05 10.03 4.45
CA HIS A 131 -10.51 10.96 5.45
C HIS A 131 -10.04 10.24 6.71
N ILE A 132 -9.08 10.84 7.42
CA ILE A 132 -8.56 10.29 8.67
C ILE A 132 -9.42 10.78 9.83
N TYR A 133 -10.01 9.84 10.55
CA TYR A 133 -10.74 10.06 11.80
C TYR A 133 -9.92 9.57 13.00
N LEU A 134 -10.14 10.20 14.15
CA LEU A 134 -9.54 9.79 15.41
C LEU A 134 -10.59 9.14 16.31
N PHE A 135 -10.38 7.87 16.62
CA PHE A 135 -11.14 7.10 17.60
C PHE A 135 -10.33 6.94 18.89
N TYR A 136 -11.01 6.89 20.03
CA TYR A 136 -10.36 6.73 21.32
C TYR A 136 -11.23 5.98 22.32
N GLN A 137 -10.58 5.30 23.26
CA GLN A 137 -11.22 4.63 24.39
C GLN A 137 -10.34 4.72 25.63
N LYS A 138 -10.88 4.51 26.84
CA LYS A 138 -10.06 4.44 28.05
C LYS A 138 -9.20 3.17 28.03
N ILE A 139 -8.01 3.27 28.60
CA ILE A 139 -7.15 2.10 28.79
C ILE A 139 -7.83 1.14 29.77
N GLY A 140 -7.89 -0.13 29.38
CA GLY A 140 -8.57 -1.19 30.13
C GLY A 140 -9.93 -1.57 29.54
N ASP A 141 -10.55 -0.67 28.75
CA ASP A 141 -11.76 -1.03 28.00
C ASP A 141 -11.41 -1.95 26.81
N THR A 142 -12.32 -2.86 26.48
CA THR A 142 -12.12 -3.84 25.39
C THR A 142 -13.34 -3.99 24.48
N SER A 143 -14.44 -3.30 24.77
CA SER A 143 -15.66 -3.39 23.97
C SER A 143 -15.51 -2.57 22.70
N ILE A 144 -16.10 -3.00 21.58
CA ILE A 144 -16.21 -2.11 20.42
C ILE A 144 -17.03 -0.85 20.73
N ASP A 145 -17.99 -0.97 21.66
CA ASP A 145 -18.89 0.10 22.08
C ASP A 145 -18.18 1.20 22.91
N SER A 146 -16.95 0.97 23.41
CA SER A 146 -16.18 1.98 24.15
C SER A 146 -15.42 2.96 23.26
N TRP A 147 -15.28 2.66 21.97
CA TRP A 147 -14.63 3.57 21.02
C TRP A 147 -15.51 4.77 20.75
N LYS A 148 -15.07 5.94 21.22
CA LYS A 148 -15.62 7.26 20.87
C LYS A 148 -14.91 7.80 19.63
N ASN A 149 -15.56 8.68 18.90
CA ASN A 149 -15.03 9.34 17.71
C ASN A 149 -14.83 10.83 18.00
N ALA A 150 -13.60 11.34 17.83
CA ALA A 150 -13.26 12.75 17.99
C ALA A 150 -13.47 13.57 16.70
N GLY A 151 -13.85 12.91 15.59
CA GLY A 151 -14.08 13.49 14.27
C GLY A 151 -12.87 13.37 13.35
N ARG A 152 -12.96 14.05 12.19
CA ARG A 152 -11.85 14.19 11.24
C ARG A 152 -10.66 14.88 11.91
N VAL A 153 -9.46 14.38 11.66
CA VAL A 153 -8.20 15.00 12.12
C VAL A 153 -7.99 16.37 11.47
N PHE A 154 -8.30 16.46 10.17
CA PHE A 154 -8.09 17.65 9.37
C PHE A 154 -9.41 18.33 9.01
N LYS A 155 -9.39 19.66 8.99
CA LYS A 155 -10.41 20.47 8.34
C LYS A 155 -10.04 20.62 6.87
N ASP A 156 -11.04 20.81 6.01
CA ASP A 156 -10.78 21.02 4.57
C ASP A 156 -9.88 22.23 4.28
N SER A 157 -9.87 23.22 5.18
CA SER A 157 -9.03 24.41 5.10
C SER A 157 -7.56 24.17 5.48
N ASP A 158 -7.26 23.14 6.26
CA ASP A 158 -5.93 22.98 6.88
C ASP A 158 -4.84 22.78 5.81
N LYS A 159 -5.17 22.11 4.70
CA LYS A 159 -4.25 21.89 3.57
C LYS A 159 -3.73 23.17 2.91
N PHE A 160 -4.42 24.30 3.07
CA PHE A 160 -4.04 25.59 2.49
C PHE A 160 -3.20 26.46 3.43
N ILE A 161 -3.14 26.14 4.73
CA ILE A 161 -2.43 26.93 5.74
C ILE A 161 -0.90 26.91 5.57
N PRO A 162 -0.22 25.75 5.35
CA PRO A 162 1.24 25.70 5.34
C PRO A 162 1.89 26.29 4.07
N ASN A 163 1.10 26.72 3.07
CA ASN A 163 1.59 27.07 1.72
C ASN A 163 2.44 25.97 1.07
N ASP A 164 2.14 24.71 1.39
CA ASP A 164 2.80 23.56 0.81
C ASP A 164 2.30 23.35 -0.65
N PRO A 165 3.20 23.25 -1.64
CA PRO A 165 2.82 23.22 -3.05
C PRO A 165 2.15 21.90 -3.48
N ILE A 166 2.32 20.82 -2.71
CA ILE A 166 1.69 19.52 -2.98
C ILE A 166 0.36 19.44 -2.23
N LEU A 167 0.40 19.72 -0.93
CA LEU A 167 -0.70 19.53 0.01
C LEU A 167 -1.98 20.30 -0.37
N LYS A 168 -1.84 21.47 -1.01
CA LYS A 168 -2.98 22.24 -1.51
C LYS A 168 -3.86 21.49 -2.53
N ASN A 169 -3.33 20.44 -3.17
CA ASN A 169 -4.04 19.61 -4.14
C ASN A 169 -4.61 18.33 -3.52
N GLN A 170 -4.38 18.09 -2.23
CA GLN A 170 -4.92 16.93 -1.51
C GLN A 170 -6.42 16.78 -1.72
N ALA A 171 -6.82 15.60 -2.18
CA ALA A 171 -8.22 15.21 -2.32
C ALA A 171 -8.63 14.15 -1.28
N GLU A 172 -7.69 13.27 -0.93
CA GLU A 172 -7.90 12.15 -0.02
C GLU A 172 -6.76 12.07 1.00
N GLU A 173 -7.08 11.60 2.20
CA GLU A 173 -6.12 11.38 3.29
C GLU A 173 -6.01 9.86 3.50
N TRP A 174 -4.94 9.25 3.01
CA TRP A 174 -4.72 7.80 3.05
C TRP A 174 -3.82 7.39 4.23
N SER A 175 -3.66 6.08 4.41
CA SER A 175 -3.07 5.43 5.60
C SER A 175 -1.64 5.86 5.94
N GLY A 176 -1.22 5.52 7.17
CA GLY A 176 0.13 5.74 7.68
C GLY A 176 0.32 5.22 9.11
N SER A 177 0.92 6.05 9.97
CA SER A 177 1.23 5.71 11.36
C SER A 177 1.18 6.93 12.27
N ALA A 178 1.11 6.71 13.58
CA ALA A 178 1.15 7.79 14.55
C ALA A 178 2.07 7.44 15.73
N THR A 179 2.89 8.39 16.16
CA THR A 179 3.76 8.25 17.32
C THR A 179 3.47 9.27 18.40
N LEU A 180 3.49 8.83 19.67
CA LEU A 180 3.59 9.72 20.82
C LEU A 180 5.07 10.08 21.02
N THR A 181 5.40 11.34 20.77
CA THR A 181 6.77 11.83 20.93
C THR A 181 7.17 11.88 22.41
N SER A 182 8.48 11.93 22.68
CA SER A 182 9.02 12.01 24.05
C SER A 182 8.59 13.26 24.84
N ASN A 183 8.16 14.32 24.16
CA ASN A 183 7.57 15.53 24.76
C ASN A 183 6.03 15.51 24.80
N GLY A 184 5.41 14.35 24.63
CA GLY A 184 3.97 14.13 24.80
C GLY A 184 3.11 14.67 23.65
N LYS A 185 3.65 14.79 22.43
CA LYS A 185 2.91 15.25 21.25
C LYS A 185 2.47 14.09 20.39
N VAL A 186 1.28 14.19 19.83
CA VAL A 186 0.76 13.23 18.85
C VAL A 186 1.29 13.65 17.48
N ARG A 187 2.19 12.85 16.93
CA ARG A 187 2.78 13.06 15.60
C ARG A 187 2.19 12.04 14.63
N LEU A 188 1.46 12.52 13.64
CA LEU A 188 0.86 11.72 12.59
C LEU A 188 1.75 11.74 11.34
N PHE A 189 1.89 10.58 10.71
CA PHE A 189 2.39 10.39 9.36
C PHE A 189 1.30 9.72 8.54
N TYR A 190 1.02 10.25 7.37
CA TYR A 190 -0.06 9.76 6.52
C TYR A 190 0.25 10.00 5.05
N THR A 191 -0.62 9.52 4.19
CA THR A 191 -0.45 9.69 2.75
C THR A 191 -1.38 10.80 2.27
N ASP A 192 -0.78 11.88 1.76
CA ASP A 192 -1.47 12.86 0.94
C ASP A 192 -1.71 12.28 -0.45
N ARG A 193 -2.98 12.15 -0.83
CA ARG A 193 -3.34 11.67 -2.16
C ARG A 193 -4.08 12.75 -2.93
N ASP A 194 -3.45 13.20 -4.01
CA ASP A 194 -4.03 14.12 -4.98
C ASP A 194 -5.24 13.50 -5.69
N SER A 195 -6.13 14.32 -6.24
CA SER A 195 -7.28 13.84 -7.02
C SER A 195 -6.87 12.99 -8.23
N TRP A 196 -7.76 12.11 -8.68
CA TRP A 196 -7.68 11.50 -10.00
C TRP A 196 -8.51 12.32 -10.99
N SER A 197 -7.88 13.33 -11.58
CA SER A 197 -8.47 14.20 -12.59
C SER A 197 -7.47 14.45 -13.73
N PRO A 198 -7.24 13.46 -14.63
CA PRO A 198 -6.23 13.58 -15.69
C PRO A 198 -6.41 14.81 -16.58
N ASP A 199 -7.66 15.23 -16.83
CA ASP A 199 -7.98 16.42 -17.64
C ASP A 199 -7.42 17.73 -17.06
N SER A 200 -7.18 17.77 -15.74
CA SER A 200 -6.54 18.89 -15.04
C SER A 200 -5.10 18.59 -14.60
N GLY A 201 -4.52 17.48 -15.08
CA GLY A 201 -3.14 17.10 -14.79
C GLY A 201 -2.92 16.39 -13.45
N HIS A 202 -3.99 15.93 -12.80
CA HIS A 202 -3.91 15.23 -11.52
C HIS A 202 -4.06 13.72 -11.72
N TYR A 203 -3.03 12.97 -11.35
CA TYR A 203 -2.92 11.52 -11.62
C TYR A 203 -2.87 10.69 -10.33
N GLY A 204 -3.52 11.15 -9.26
CA GLY A 204 -3.52 10.43 -7.99
C GLY A 204 -2.14 10.36 -7.33
N LYS A 205 -1.33 11.43 -7.46
CA LYS A 205 -0.02 11.54 -6.81
C LYS A 205 -0.16 11.22 -5.32
N GLN A 206 0.66 10.29 -4.83
CA GLN A 206 0.76 9.98 -3.42
C GLN A 206 2.02 10.65 -2.85
N THR A 207 1.93 11.18 -1.64
CA THR A 207 3.03 11.89 -0.98
C THR A 207 2.99 11.61 0.52
N ILE A 208 4.13 11.21 1.08
CA ILE A 208 4.29 11.00 2.51
C ILE A 208 4.22 12.36 3.20
N THR A 209 3.33 12.50 4.16
CA THR A 209 2.98 13.77 4.80
C THR A 209 2.93 13.62 6.30
N THR A 210 3.18 14.70 7.06
CA THR A 210 3.10 14.69 8.52
C THR A 210 2.34 15.89 9.06
N ALA A 211 1.77 15.72 10.26
CA ALA A 211 1.26 16.80 11.08
C ALA A 211 1.43 16.46 12.58
N GLN A 212 1.51 17.48 13.43
CA GLN A 212 1.22 17.33 14.85
C GLN A 212 -0.28 17.53 15.08
N VAL A 213 -0.92 16.58 15.77
CA VAL A 213 -2.33 16.67 16.14
C VAL A 213 -2.44 17.20 17.57
N ASN A 214 -3.12 18.33 17.74
CA ASN A 214 -3.32 18.96 19.04
C ASN A 214 -4.65 18.50 19.64
N LEU A 215 -4.58 17.86 20.81
CA LEU A 215 -5.73 17.30 21.50
C LEU A 215 -5.90 17.92 22.90
N SER A 216 -7.14 18.16 23.29
CA SER A 216 -7.51 18.48 24.67
C SER A 216 -8.50 17.45 25.22
N GLU A 217 -8.49 17.28 26.54
CA GLU A 217 -9.53 16.55 27.26
C GLU A 217 -10.56 17.55 27.78
N LEU A 218 -11.82 17.35 27.42
CA LEU A 218 -12.97 18.07 27.93
C LEU A 218 -13.55 17.36 29.15
N ALA A 219 -14.50 17.99 29.83
CA ALA A 219 -15.29 17.33 30.88
C ALA A 219 -15.97 16.05 30.35
N SER A 220 -16.15 15.04 31.21
CA SER A 220 -16.80 13.76 30.89
C SER A 220 -16.01 12.85 29.93
N ASP A 221 -14.69 12.75 30.15
CA ASP A 221 -13.83 11.79 29.46
C ASP A 221 -13.92 11.87 27.92
N THR A 222 -13.90 13.09 27.40
CA THR A 222 -14.08 13.37 25.97
C THR A 222 -12.82 14.02 25.42
N LEU A 223 -12.12 13.32 24.51
CA LEU A 223 -11.03 13.92 23.76
C LEU A 223 -11.58 14.74 22.59
N LYS A 224 -10.97 15.91 22.37
CA LYS A 224 -11.29 16.83 21.29
C LYS A 224 -10.03 17.15 20.48
N ILE A 225 -10.17 17.18 19.17
CA ILE A 225 -9.16 17.73 18.27
C ILE A 225 -9.32 19.26 18.25
N ASP A 226 -8.27 19.97 18.68
CA ASP A 226 -8.24 21.43 18.66
C ASP A 226 -7.76 21.97 17.32
N GLY A 227 -6.93 21.20 16.63
CA GLY A 227 -6.40 21.47 15.29
C GLY A 227 -5.08 20.75 15.06
N VAL A 228 -4.44 21.08 13.95
CA VAL A 228 -3.13 20.55 13.57
C VAL A 228 -2.10 21.68 13.42
N GLU A 229 -0.84 21.35 13.61
CA GLU A 229 0.30 22.23 13.33
C GLU A 229 1.47 21.43 12.75
N ASP A 230 2.48 22.13 12.23
CA ASP A 230 3.61 21.49 11.54
C ASP A 230 3.18 20.50 10.45
N LEU A 231 2.08 20.85 9.75
CA LEU A 231 1.54 20.12 8.61
C LEU A 231 2.39 20.39 7.36
N LYS A 232 2.97 19.34 6.78
CA LYS A 232 3.88 19.45 5.63
C LYS A 232 4.09 18.11 4.91
N SER A 233 4.33 18.19 3.61
CA SER A 233 4.81 17.09 2.78
C SER A 233 6.26 16.75 3.16
N ILE A 234 6.61 15.46 3.13
CA ILE A 234 7.96 14.95 3.43
C ILE A 234 8.63 14.41 2.17
N PHE A 235 7.96 13.51 1.44
CA PHE A 235 8.59 12.76 0.36
C PHE A 235 7.57 12.31 -0.70
N ASP A 236 7.92 12.50 -1.98
CA ASP A 236 7.06 12.25 -3.14
C ASP A 236 7.70 11.37 -4.23
N GLY A 237 8.71 10.58 -3.85
CA GLY A 237 9.49 9.74 -4.77
C GLY A 237 10.79 10.41 -5.25
N GLY A 238 10.96 11.71 -4.99
CA GLY A 238 12.19 12.42 -5.30
C GLY A 238 12.51 12.43 -6.79
N ASP A 239 13.77 12.16 -7.13
CA ASP A 239 14.25 12.17 -8.52
C ASP A 239 13.94 10.89 -9.32
N GLY A 240 13.26 9.91 -8.70
CA GLY A 240 12.87 8.66 -9.39
C GLY A 240 13.96 7.59 -9.43
N THR A 241 15.11 7.81 -8.78
CA THR A 241 16.26 6.88 -8.83
C THR A 241 16.10 5.67 -7.94
N ILE A 242 15.59 5.85 -6.71
CA ILE A 242 15.39 4.77 -5.73
C ILE A 242 13.90 4.42 -5.56
N TYR A 243 13.02 5.41 -5.66
CA TYR A 243 11.57 5.18 -5.58
C TYR A 243 10.91 5.82 -6.78
N GLN A 244 9.95 5.14 -7.39
CA GLN A 244 9.18 5.69 -8.50
C GLN A 244 8.47 6.97 -8.04
N ASN A 245 8.53 8.03 -8.85
CA ASN A 245 7.71 9.23 -8.65
C ASN A 245 6.51 9.23 -9.62
N VAL A 246 5.53 10.10 -9.38
CA VAL A 246 4.31 10.15 -10.20
C VAL A 246 4.60 10.48 -11.67
N GLN A 247 5.68 11.21 -11.98
CA GLN A 247 6.00 11.56 -13.36
C GLN A 247 6.38 10.32 -14.17
N GLN A 248 7.17 9.41 -13.59
CA GLN A 248 7.53 8.16 -14.26
C GLN A 248 6.30 7.28 -14.55
N PHE A 249 5.32 7.27 -13.65
CA PHE A 249 4.04 6.60 -13.88
C PHE A 249 3.23 7.25 -15.02
N ILE A 250 3.21 8.58 -15.09
CA ILE A 250 2.57 9.33 -16.18
C ILE A 250 3.26 9.02 -17.52
N ASP A 251 4.59 8.96 -17.53
CA ASP A 251 5.39 8.71 -18.72
C ASP A 251 5.11 7.33 -19.35
N GLU A 252 4.76 6.34 -18.53
CA GLU A 252 4.33 5.00 -18.99
C GLU A 252 2.87 4.98 -19.53
N GLY A 253 2.11 6.06 -19.35
CA GLY A 253 0.70 6.17 -19.76
C GLY A 253 -0.31 6.10 -18.61
N ALA A 254 0.15 6.28 -17.36
CA ALA A 254 -0.66 6.21 -16.15
C ALA A 254 -1.52 4.93 -16.11
N ASN A 255 -2.78 5.00 -15.67
CA ASN A 255 -3.64 3.82 -15.56
C ASN A 255 -3.87 3.06 -16.89
N LEU A 256 -3.65 3.68 -18.05
CA LEU A 256 -3.79 3.01 -19.35
C LEU A 256 -2.65 2.04 -19.65
N SER A 257 -1.51 2.18 -18.96
CA SER A 257 -0.37 1.28 -19.08
C SER A 257 -0.60 -0.06 -18.37
N GLY A 258 -1.50 -0.08 -17.39
CA GLY A 258 -1.68 -1.19 -16.46
C GLY A 258 -0.67 -1.21 -15.30
N ASP A 259 0.21 -0.21 -15.23
CA ASP A 259 1.09 0.03 -14.08
C ASP A 259 0.30 0.52 -12.85
N ASN A 260 0.89 0.38 -11.67
CA ASN A 260 0.31 0.82 -10.40
C ASN A 260 1.33 1.58 -9.57
N HIS A 261 1.22 2.90 -9.57
CA HIS A 261 2.05 3.80 -8.78
C HIS A 261 1.60 3.85 -7.31
N THR A 262 2.57 3.67 -6.41
CA THR A 262 2.36 3.64 -4.97
C THR A 262 3.46 4.44 -4.26
N LEU A 263 3.07 5.26 -3.28
CA LEU A 263 3.98 5.91 -2.34
C LEU A 263 3.21 6.29 -1.07
N ARG A 264 2.97 5.31 -0.21
CA ARG A 264 1.98 5.44 0.87
C ARG A 264 2.35 4.65 2.12
N ASP A 265 1.48 4.68 3.11
CA ASP A 265 1.54 3.91 4.35
C ASP A 265 2.84 4.13 5.14
N PRO A 266 3.27 5.39 5.40
CA PRO A 266 4.48 5.66 6.15
C PRO A 266 4.37 5.19 7.60
N HIS A 267 5.19 4.20 7.95
CA HIS A 267 5.35 3.63 9.28
C HIS A 267 6.57 4.20 10.00
N TYR A 268 6.32 4.91 11.09
CA TYR A 268 7.35 5.48 11.95
C TYR A 268 8.00 4.44 12.85
N VAL A 269 9.33 4.45 12.90
CA VAL A 269 10.12 3.64 13.83
C VAL A 269 11.41 4.36 14.21
N GLU A 270 11.94 4.09 15.40
CA GLU A 270 13.27 4.55 15.80
C GLU A 270 14.25 3.38 16.00
N ASP A 271 15.50 3.58 15.58
CA ASP A 271 16.63 2.74 15.95
C ASP A 271 17.80 3.62 16.38
N ASN A 272 18.38 3.34 17.55
CA ASN A 272 19.52 4.09 18.11
C ASN A 272 19.36 5.62 18.11
N GLY A 273 18.12 6.11 18.30
CA GLY A 273 17.78 7.55 18.30
C GLY A 273 17.60 8.19 16.92
N HIS A 274 17.83 7.42 15.85
CA HIS A 274 17.49 7.81 14.48
C HIS A 274 16.02 7.48 14.19
N LYS A 275 15.36 8.36 13.45
CA LYS A 275 13.94 8.29 13.12
C LYS A 275 13.78 7.93 11.65
N TYR A 276 12.97 6.92 11.38
CA TYR A 276 12.77 6.40 10.04
C TYR A 276 11.28 6.34 9.71
N LEU A 277 10.98 6.45 8.43
CA LEU A 277 9.72 6.04 7.86
C LEU A 277 10.00 4.86 6.92
N VAL A 278 9.28 3.76 7.13
CA VAL A 278 9.20 2.63 6.19
C VAL A 278 7.84 2.71 5.52
N PHE A 279 7.76 2.52 4.20
CA PHE A 279 6.55 2.82 3.45
C PHE A 279 6.38 1.88 2.26
N GLU A 280 5.16 1.80 1.71
CA GLU A 280 4.88 1.14 0.44
C GLU A 280 5.32 2.04 -0.71
N ALA A 281 6.05 1.47 -1.66
CA ALA A 281 6.53 2.16 -2.86
C ALA A 281 6.78 1.19 -4.01
N ASN A 282 7.12 1.76 -5.17
CA ASN A 282 7.69 1.04 -6.31
C ASN A 282 9.19 1.38 -6.43
N THR A 283 10.01 0.44 -6.90
CA THR A 283 11.44 0.64 -7.19
C THR A 283 11.66 1.79 -8.18
N GLY A 284 12.79 2.49 -8.08
CA GLY A 284 13.25 3.51 -9.01
C GLY A 284 14.23 2.95 -10.06
N THR A 285 14.81 3.86 -10.84
CA THR A 285 15.64 3.48 -12.01
C THR A 285 16.94 2.76 -11.69
N GLU A 286 17.47 2.88 -10.46
CA GLU A 286 18.79 2.36 -10.08
C GLU A 286 18.75 1.13 -9.15
N ASP A 287 17.59 0.74 -8.63
CA ASP A 287 17.45 -0.33 -7.63
C ASP A 287 16.55 -1.50 -8.08
N GLY A 288 16.38 -1.65 -9.39
CA GLY A 288 15.68 -2.78 -9.99
C GLY A 288 14.33 -2.43 -10.62
N TYR A 289 14.33 -1.38 -11.44
CA TYR A 289 13.14 -0.83 -12.07
C TYR A 289 12.31 -1.83 -12.88
N GLN A 290 11.03 -1.52 -13.03
CA GLN A 290 10.11 -2.25 -13.90
C GLN A 290 10.54 -2.21 -15.38
N GLY A 291 10.07 -3.21 -16.13
CA GLY A 291 10.30 -3.33 -17.57
C GLY A 291 10.69 -4.76 -17.99
N ASP A 292 10.73 -5.03 -19.29
CA ASP A 292 10.99 -6.38 -19.83
C ASP A 292 12.30 -6.98 -19.33
N ASN A 293 13.33 -6.14 -19.13
CA ASN A 293 14.64 -6.57 -18.63
C ASN A 293 14.54 -7.18 -17.22
N SER A 294 13.60 -6.73 -16.38
CA SER A 294 13.42 -7.26 -15.03
C SER A 294 13.19 -8.78 -15.01
N LEU A 295 12.55 -9.32 -16.06
CA LEU A 295 12.24 -10.75 -16.18
C LEU A 295 13.48 -11.63 -16.38
N TYR A 296 14.63 -11.03 -16.70
CA TYR A 296 15.90 -11.72 -16.87
C TYR A 296 16.80 -11.66 -15.63
N ASN A 297 16.37 -10.97 -14.56
CA ASN A 297 17.10 -10.95 -13.30
C ASN A 297 16.80 -12.21 -12.46
N LYS A 298 17.79 -13.09 -12.33
CA LYS A 298 17.71 -14.35 -11.58
C LYS A 298 17.36 -14.13 -10.10
N VAL A 299 17.66 -12.96 -9.53
CA VAL A 299 17.36 -12.67 -8.13
C VAL A 299 15.86 -12.69 -7.84
N TYR A 300 15.03 -12.20 -8.77
CA TYR A 300 13.57 -12.17 -8.60
C TYR A 300 12.95 -13.58 -8.66
N TYR A 301 13.64 -14.56 -9.23
CA TYR A 301 13.19 -15.94 -9.27
C TYR A 301 13.55 -16.69 -7.99
N GLY A 302 14.75 -16.50 -7.45
CA GLY A 302 15.27 -17.28 -6.33
C GLY A 302 15.52 -18.74 -6.70
N GLY A 303 15.53 -19.64 -5.72
CA GLY A 303 15.65 -21.08 -5.96
C GLY A 303 16.96 -21.50 -6.63
N SER A 304 16.87 -22.22 -7.74
CA SER A 304 18.01 -22.79 -8.48
C SER A 304 18.05 -22.33 -9.93
N GLN A 305 19.19 -22.53 -10.61
CA GLN A 305 19.34 -22.22 -12.04
C GLN A 305 18.40 -23.04 -12.95
N VAL A 306 17.85 -24.16 -12.48
CA VAL A 306 16.87 -24.97 -13.24
C VAL A 306 15.46 -24.40 -13.10
N PHE A 307 15.20 -23.67 -12.01
CA PHE A 307 13.90 -23.03 -11.77
C PHE A 307 13.75 -21.73 -12.58
N PHE A 308 14.85 -21.00 -12.75
CA PHE A 308 14.96 -19.89 -13.69
C PHE A 308 15.01 -20.41 -15.13
#